data_AF-A0A969HRX7-F1
#
_entry.id   AF-A0A969HRX7-F1
#
_cell.length_a   1.000
_cell.length_b   1.000
_cell.length_c   1.000
_cell.angle_alpha   90.00
_cell.angle_beta   90.00
_cell.angle_gamma   90.00
#
_symmetry.space_group_name_H-M   'P 1'
#
loop_
_entity.id
_entity.type
_entity.pdbx_description
1 polymer ?
#
loop_
_entity_poly.entity_id
_entity_poly.type
_entity_poly.pdbx_seq_one_letter_code
_entity_poly.pdbx_strand_id
1 'polypeptide(L)'
;MFSNRSRHQRSTSASYRRRAHPLVALLKWAVALPIIGYLCVLTVLLVGWQVAPTRFDLFEITNVFALWFCLPLLVVAPLAYGLRLWGSFVGTMVLLLVVVASFGLGMLPNLNRPTLASTTGPLLRVVTHNKLYFTDDTQALARVLLAQDADIIGLQELTGNDKQALDTLLAEHYPYRALDNDGPLGSLGLLSRFPIVRKHGCLGSVRPTSCSMSMDNQSMSSICTRQCPKLVWTELVCWVALCPAPPTTQPDAMHSLPR
;
A
#
# COMPACT_ATOMS: atom_id res chain seq x y z
N MET A 1 32.90 -14.22 90.94
CA MET A 1 34.01 -13.63 90.17
C MET A 1 33.43 -13.11 88.86
N PHE A 2 33.48 -11.79 88.68
CA PHE A 2 33.03 -11.06 87.49
C PHE A 2 33.89 -11.36 86.26
N SER A 3 33.34 -11.12 85.05
CA SER A 3 34.01 -10.75 83.78
C SER A 3 33.54 -11.64 82.62
N ASN A 4 33.19 -11.18 81.41
CA ASN A 4 32.95 -9.86 80.85
C ASN A 4 32.34 -10.09 79.45
N ARG A 5 31.65 -9.05 78.99
CA ARG A 5 30.94 -8.89 77.73
C ARG A 5 31.79 -9.26 76.50
N SER A 6 31.16 -9.87 75.50
CA SER A 6 31.45 -9.56 74.10
C SER A 6 30.15 -9.19 73.38
N ARG A 7 29.97 -7.87 73.29
CA ARG A 7 28.93 -7.16 72.56
C ARG A 7 29.00 -7.49 71.07
N HIS A 8 27.82 -7.61 70.48
CA HIS A 8 27.44 -7.06 69.18
C HIS A 8 28.56 -6.71 68.20
N GLN A 9 28.81 -7.60 67.24
CA GLN A 9 29.14 -7.18 65.88
C GLN A 9 27.92 -7.48 64.99
N ARG A 10 26.89 -6.64 65.09
CA ARG A 10 26.01 -6.41 63.94
C ARG A 10 26.87 -5.63 62.96
N SER A 11 27.45 -6.31 61.98
CA SER A 11 28.04 -5.62 60.84
C SER A 11 26.90 -4.83 60.20
N THR A 12 26.92 -3.52 60.42
CA THR A 12 26.15 -2.59 59.61
C THR A 12 26.76 -2.70 58.23
N SER A 13 26.20 -3.60 57.42
CA SER A 13 26.37 -3.60 55.97
C SER A 13 25.90 -2.22 55.51
N ALA A 14 26.84 -1.28 55.44
CA ALA A 14 26.63 0.03 54.88
C ALA A 14 26.15 -0.21 53.46
N SER A 15 24.83 -0.15 53.28
CA SER A 15 24.18 -0.18 51.99
C SER A 15 24.73 1.00 51.21
N TYR A 16 25.78 0.72 50.44
CA TYR A 16 26.36 1.61 49.45
C TYR A 16 25.29 1.82 48.37
N ARG A 17 24.27 2.63 48.68
CA ARG A 17 23.41 3.23 47.68
C ARG A 17 24.34 4.09 46.86
N ARG A 18 24.84 3.56 45.73
CA ARG A 18 25.37 4.36 44.64
C ARG A 18 24.31 5.41 44.36
N ARG A 19 24.49 6.63 44.87
CA ARG A 19 23.75 7.80 44.37
C ARG A 19 24.04 7.79 42.89
N ALA A 20 23.04 7.42 42.09
CA ALA A 20 23.13 7.61 40.65
C ALA A 20 23.48 9.08 40.45
N HIS A 21 24.67 9.35 39.92
CA HIS A 21 25.12 10.72 39.74
C HIS A 21 24.07 11.45 38.90
N PRO A 22 23.64 12.66 39.30
CA PRO A 22 22.58 13.40 38.59
C PRO A 22 22.89 13.58 37.10
N LEU A 23 24.17 13.60 36.73
CA LEU A 23 24.65 13.61 35.34
C LEU A 23 24.22 12.38 34.52
N VAL A 24 24.22 11.18 35.13
CA VAL A 24 23.78 9.95 34.45
C VAL A 24 22.28 9.97 34.21
N ALA A 25 21.51 10.52 35.16
CA ALA A 25 20.07 10.71 34.98
C ALA A 25 19.77 11.75 33.89
N LEU A 26 20.49 12.88 33.89
CA LEU A 26 20.36 13.93 32.87
C LEU A 26 20.66 13.39 31.46
N LEU A 27 21.76 12.65 31.30
CA LEU A 27 22.14 12.06 30.01
C LEU A 27 21.10 11.04 29.53
N LYS A 28 20.54 10.23 30.44
CA LYS A 28 19.45 9.30 30.10
C LYS A 28 18.21 10.03 29.60
N TRP A 29 17.81 11.11 30.24
CA TRP A 29 16.66 11.92 29.80
C TRP A 29 16.94 12.65 28.49
N ALA A 30 18.17 13.13 28.27
CA ALA A 30 18.57 13.75 27.01
C ALA A 30 18.42 12.81 25.80
N VAL A 31 18.57 11.49 26.00
CA VAL A 31 18.33 10.48 24.96
C VAL A 31 16.88 9.99 24.93
N ALA A 32 16.26 9.80 26.10
CA ALA A 32 14.90 9.27 26.18
C ALA A 32 13.85 10.24 25.61
N LEU A 33 13.99 11.55 25.83
CA LEU A 33 13.01 12.54 25.38
C LEU A 33 12.86 12.60 23.84
N PRO A 34 13.95 12.67 23.04
CA PRO A 34 13.85 12.59 21.59
C PRO A 34 13.20 11.29 21.11
N ILE A 35 13.54 10.14 21.73
CA ILE A 35 12.94 8.85 21.38
C ILE A 35 11.44 8.89 21.62
N ILE A 36 11.01 9.34 22.80
CA ILE A 36 9.58 9.44 23.15
C ILE A 36 8.86 10.37 22.17
N GLY A 37 9.44 11.55 21.87
CA GLY A 37 8.87 12.48 20.90
C GLY A 37 8.69 11.85 19.51
N TYR A 38 9.71 11.15 19.02
CA TYR A 38 9.65 10.43 17.76
C TYR A 38 8.58 9.32 17.76
N LEU A 39 8.49 8.50 18.81
CA LEU A 39 7.46 7.46 18.93
C LEU A 39 6.05 8.06 18.95
N CYS A 40 5.85 9.20 19.63
CA CYS A 40 4.57 9.91 19.63
C CYS A 40 4.19 10.40 18.23
N VAL A 41 5.12 11.07 17.52
CA VAL A 41 4.89 11.53 16.14
C VAL A 41 4.57 10.36 15.22
N LEU A 42 5.34 9.28 15.30
CA LEU A 42 5.11 8.09 14.48
C LEU A 42 3.75 7.45 14.77
N THR A 43 3.32 7.42 16.04
CA THR A 43 1.99 6.94 16.41
C THR A 43 0.89 7.80 15.78
N VAL A 44 1.01 9.13 15.83
CA VAL A 44 0.06 10.05 15.19
C VAL A 44 0.00 9.83 13.68
N LEU A 45 1.15 9.66 13.02
CA LEU A 45 1.21 9.36 11.60
C LEU A 45 0.56 8.01 11.25
N LEU A 46 0.89 6.94 11.99
CA LEU A 46 0.32 5.61 11.76
C LEU A 46 -1.20 5.60 11.91
N VAL A 47 -1.73 6.28 12.94
CA VAL A 47 -3.18 6.44 13.11
C VAL A 47 -3.76 7.29 11.99
N GLY A 48 -3.13 8.43 11.68
CA GLY A 48 -3.52 9.33 10.60
C GLY A 48 -3.64 8.62 9.27
N TRP A 49 -2.69 7.76 8.90
CA TRP A 49 -2.72 7.00 7.65
C TRP A 49 -3.89 5.99 7.57
N GLN A 50 -4.49 5.58 8.70
CA GLN A 50 -5.67 4.70 8.69
C GLN A 50 -7.00 5.47 8.65
N VAL A 51 -7.03 6.71 9.14
CA VAL A 51 -8.29 7.45 9.37
C VAL A 51 -8.45 8.69 8.49
N ALA A 52 -7.36 9.26 7.97
CA ALA A 52 -7.41 10.46 7.15
C ALA A 52 -8.20 10.17 5.86
N PRO A 53 -9.15 11.05 5.48
CA PRO A 53 -9.81 10.96 4.20
C PRO A 53 -8.77 11.00 3.09
N THR A 54 -8.93 10.18 2.06
CA THR A 54 -8.03 10.14 0.91
C THR A 54 -8.14 11.43 0.09
N ARG A 55 -7.38 12.43 0.51
CA ARG A 55 -7.21 13.77 -0.05
C ARG A 55 -5.72 14.10 0.06
N PHE A 56 -5.21 14.91 -0.86
CA PHE A 56 -3.83 15.41 -0.91
C PHE A 56 -3.46 16.29 0.31
N ASP A 57 -3.52 15.70 1.49
CA ASP A 57 -3.21 16.31 2.77
C ASP A 57 -1.83 15.83 3.25
N LEU A 58 -1.41 16.35 4.40
CA LEU A 58 -0.12 16.02 4.97
C LEU A 58 0.01 14.51 5.29
N PHE A 59 -1.09 13.83 5.61
CA PHE A 59 -1.06 12.40 5.92
C PHE A 59 -0.82 11.56 4.66
N GLU A 60 -1.42 11.91 3.51
CA GLU A 60 -1.10 11.23 2.26
C GLU A 60 0.36 11.41 1.84
N ILE A 61 0.88 12.64 1.89
CA ILE A 61 2.28 12.92 1.55
C ILE A 61 3.22 12.14 2.47
N THR A 62 2.96 12.15 3.78
CA THR A 62 3.80 11.41 4.74
C THR A 62 3.66 9.89 4.60
N ASN A 63 2.52 9.38 4.15
CA ASN A 63 2.31 7.96 3.92
C ASN A 63 3.19 7.43 2.76
N VAL A 64 3.46 8.25 1.74
CA VAL A 64 4.45 7.92 0.68
C VAL A 64 5.82 7.62 1.29
N PHE A 65 6.17 8.33 2.37
CA PHE A 65 7.42 8.15 3.10
C PHE A 65 7.27 7.25 4.35
N ALA A 66 6.18 6.49 4.48
CA ALA A 66 5.90 5.72 5.69
C ALA A 66 7.04 4.79 6.09
N LEU A 67 7.64 4.09 5.12
CA LEU A 67 8.77 3.19 5.37
C LEU A 67 9.98 3.96 5.91
N TRP A 68 10.28 5.14 5.37
CA TRP A 68 11.37 6.00 5.85
C TRP A 68 11.15 6.48 7.27
N PHE A 69 9.91 6.79 7.63
CA PHE A 69 9.55 7.11 9.01
C PHE A 69 9.63 5.91 9.95
N CYS A 70 9.47 4.67 9.46
CA CYS A 70 9.53 3.46 10.28
C CYS A 70 10.94 2.88 10.42
N LEU A 71 11.83 3.11 9.44
CA LEU A 71 13.20 2.57 9.44
C LEU A 71 14.01 2.87 10.72
N PRO A 72 13.96 4.09 11.30
CA PRO A 72 14.70 4.37 12.53
C PRO A 72 14.34 3.48 13.72
N LEU A 73 13.14 2.87 13.74
CA LEU A 73 12.76 1.92 14.79
C LEU A 73 13.76 0.75 14.92
N LEU A 74 14.39 0.33 13.81
CA LEU A 74 15.40 -0.73 13.81
C LEU A 74 16.67 -0.35 14.58
N VAL A 75 16.98 0.94 14.67
CA VAL A 75 18.13 1.48 15.42
C VAL A 75 17.73 1.88 16.84
N VAL A 76 16.55 2.49 16.99
CA VAL A 76 16.01 2.92 18.29
C VAL A 76 15.81 1.72 19.23
N ALA A 77 15.38 0.57 18.70
CA ALA A 77 15.17 -0.65 19.49
C ALA A 77 16.43 -1.14 20.23
N PRO A 78 17.55 -1.48 19.55
CA PRO A 78 18.77 -1.91 20.22
C PRO A 78 19.40 -0.80 21.05
N LEU A 79 19.26 0.47 20.65
CA LEU A 79 19.74 1.62 21.43
C LEU A 79 19.00 1.73 22.78
N ALA A 80 17.67 1.70 22.76
CA ALA A 80 16.84 1.76 23.97
C ALA A 80 17.09 0.56 24.89
N TYR A 81 17.27 -0.63 24.30
CA TYR A 81 17.65 -1.83 25.04
C TYR A 81 19.02 -1.68 25.73
N GLY A 82 20.05 -1.27 24.98
CA GLY A 82 21.41 -1.10 25.49
C GLY A 82 21.52 -0.03 26.58
N LEU A 83 20.76 1.06 26.46
CA LEU A 83 20.69 2.13 27.47
C LEU A 83 19.76 1.78 28.66
N ARG A 84 19.13 0.61 28.64
CA ARG A 84 18.16 0.12 29.64
C ARG A 84 16.96 1.07 29.83
N LEU A 85 16.51 1.67 28.73
CA LEU A 85 15.32 2.51 28.65
C LEU A 85 14.10 1.64 28.34
N TRP A 86 13.68 0.83 29.32
CA TRP A 86 12.65 -0.20 29.11
C TRP A 86 11.32 0.33 28.55
N GLY A 87 10.85 1.49 29.01
CA GLY A 87 9.62 2.08 28.47
C GLY A 87 9.73 2.41 26.98
N SER A 88 10.83 3.03 26.57
CA SER A 88 11.12 3.33 25.15
C SER A 88 11.32 2.07 24.33
N PHE A 89 11.99 1.05 24.88
CA PHE A 89 12.18 -0.23 24.22
C PHE A 89 10.83 -0.92 23.94
N VAL A 90 9.98 -1.04 24.96
CA VAL A 90 8.64 -1.64 24.82
C VAL A 90 7.80 -0.84 23.82
N GLY A 91 7.77 0.50 23.90
CA GLY A 91 7.06 1.33 22.94
C GLY A 91 7.54 1.14 21.50
N THR A 92 8.86 1.01 21.30
CA THR A 92 9.46 0.74 19.99
C THR A 92 9.05 -0.64 19.46
N MET A 93 9.05 -1.68 20.31
CA MET A 93 8.62 -3.03 19.92
C MET A 93 7.15 -3.07 19.52
N VAL A 94 6.29 -2.35 20.26
CA VAL A 94 4.86 -2.23 19.92
C VAL A 94 4.67 -1.58 18.56
N LEU A 95 5.34 -0.46 18.29
CA LEU A 95 5.23 0.19 16.97
C LEU A 95 5.80 -0.68 15.85
N LEU A 96 6.91 -1.39 16.06
CA LEU A 96 7.43 -2.34 15.08
C LEU A 96 6.41 -3.43 14.76
N LEU A 97 5.73 -3.98 15.76
CA LEU A 97 4.68 -4.98 15.55
C LEU A 97 3.51 -4.39 14.73
N VAL A 98 3.09 -3.17 15.03
CA VAL A 98 2.05 -2.46 14.26
C VAL A 98 2.48 -2.25 12.81
N VAL A 99 3.72 -1.85 12.57
CA VAL A 99 4.29 -1.67 11.22
C VAL A 99 4.31 -3.01 10.47
N VAL A 100 4.80 -4.08 11.09
CA VAL A 100 4.82 -5.42 10.48
C VAL A 100 3.40 -5.91 10.20
N ALA A 101 2.45 -5.69 11.10
CA ALA A 101 1.05 -6.06 10.87
C ALA A 101 0.40 -5.23 9.75
N SER A 102 0.75 -3.95 9.64
CA SER A 102 0.17 -3.02 8.67
C SER A 102 0.74 -3.19 7.26
N PHE A 103 2.03 -3.50 7.15
CA PHE A 103 2.78 -3.50 5.89
C PHE A 103 3.45 -4.84 5.57
N GLY A 104 3.83 -5.63 6.58
CA GLY A 104 4.68 -6.82 6.41
C GLY A 104 4.06 -7.91 5.55
N LEU A 105 2.75 -8.16 5.66
CA LEU A 105 2.07 -9.16 4.83
C LEU A 105 2.09 -8.84 3.34
N GLY A 106 2.09 -7.56 2.96
CA GLY A 106 2.17 -7.12 1.57
C GLY A 106 3.59 -7.11 0.99
N MET A 107 4.61 -7.15 1.86
CA MET A 107 6.02 -7.17 1.47
C MET A 107 6.58 -8.59 1.31
N LEU A 108 5.87 -9.60 1.84
CA LEU A 108 6.27 -10.99 1.67
C LEU A 108 6.05 -11.42 0.21
N PRO A 109 6.99 -12.16 -0.40
CA PRO A 109 6.75 -12.76 -1.70
C PRO A 109 5.49 -13.63 -1.63
N ASN A 110 4.57 -13.47 -2.57
CA ASN A 110 3.41 -14.34 -2.65
C ASN A 110 3.90 -15.75 -3.03
N LEU A 111 4.08 -16.61 -2.02
CA LEU A 111 4.53 -18.00 -2.21
C LEU A 111 3.48 -18.86 -2.91
N ASN A 112 2.23 -18.40 -3.00
CA ASN A 112 1.15 -19.02 -3.77
C ASN A 112 1.05 -18.43 -5.18
N ARG A 113 2.12 -17.85 -5.73
CA ARG A 113 2.14 -17.50 -7.15
C ARG A 113 1.87 -18.80 -7.91
N PRO A 114 0.82 -18.88 -8.74
CA PRO A 114 0.66 -20.02 -9.62
C PRO A 114 1.99 -20.19 -10.33
N THR A 115 2.61 -21.38 -10.22
CA THR A 115 3.59 -21.78 -11.22
C THR A 115 2.93 -21.50 -12.57
N LEU A 116 3.69 -20.94 -13.52
CA LEU A 116 3.23 -20.74 -14.90
C LEU A 116 2.80 -22.11 -15.45
N ALA A 117 1.60 -22.54 -15.11
CA ALA A 117 0.93 -23.65 -15.74
C ALA A 117 0.90 -23.25 -17.20
N SER A 118 1.28 -24.18 -18.09
CA SER A 118 1.19 -23.94 -19.53
C SER A 118 -0.21 -23.43 -19.84
N THR A 119 -0.34 -22.11 -20.01
CA THR A 119 -1.60 -21.46 -20.30
C THR A 119 -1.91 -21.80 -21.74
N THR A 120 -2.93 -22.63 -21.97
CA THR A 120 -3.40 -23.03 -23.30
C THR A 120 -4.32 -21.99 -23.94
N GLY A 121 -4.27 -20.74 -23.48
CA GLY A 121 -5.12 -19.64 -23.94
C GLY A 121 -4.44 -18.75 -25.00
N PRO A 122 -5.20 -17.85 -25.64
CA PRO A 122 -4.65 -16.87 -26.57
C PRO A 122 -3.61 -15.98 -25.87
N LEU A 123 -2.53 -15.67 -26.58
CA LEU A 123 -1.51 -14.74 -26.10
C LEU A 123 -2.06 -13.31 -26.16
N LEU A 124 -1.95 -12.58 -25.05
CA LEU A 124 -2.36 -11.18 -24.96
C LEU A 124 -1.17 -10.28 -24.72
N ARG A 125 -1.11 -9.20 -25.50
CA ARG A 125 -0.16 -8.11 -25.28
C ARG A 125 -0.81 -7.03 -24.45
N VAL A 126 -0.35 -6.90 -23.20
CA VAL A 126 -0.88 -5.93 -22.24
C VAL A 126 0.18 -4.87 -21.97
N VAL A 127 -0.19 -3.59 -22.09
CA VAL A 127 0.70 -2.46 -21.85
C VAL A 127 0.12 -1.57 -20.75
N THR A 128 0.99 -1.05 -19.89
CA THR A 128 0.65 0.03 -18.95
C THR A 128 1.48 1.27 -19.28
N HIS A 129 0.85 2.44 -19.30
CA HIS A 129 1.54 3.69 -19.57
C HIS A 129 1.05 4.82 -18.66
N ASN A 130 1.98 5.39 -17.89
CA ASN A 130 1.74 6.62 -17.14
C ASN A 130 2.14 7.80 -18.02
N LYS A 131 1.17 8.65 -18.38
CA LYS A 131 1.40 9.80 -19.27
C LYS A 131 2.29 10.88 -18.64
N LEU A 132 2.35 10.94 -17.30
CA LEU A 132 2.82 12.09 -16.53
C LEU A 132 1.90 13.32 -16.72
N TYR A 133 1.13 13.66 -15.69
CA TYR A 133 -0.01 14.60 -15.71
C TYR A 133 0.21 15.92 -16.48
N PHE A 134 1.43 16.48 -16.47
CA PHE A 134 1.75 17.80 -17.01
C PHE A 134 2.18 17.81 -18.49
N THR A 135 2.15 16.68 -19.17
CA THR A 135 2.56 16.60 -20.59
C THR A 135 1.36 16.89 -21.49
N ASP A 136 1.40 17.85 -22.41
CA ASP A 136 0.18 18.21 -23.19
C ASP A 136 0.04 17.52 -24.57
N ASP A 137 1.05 16.77 -25.03
CA ASP A 137 1.03 16.16 -26.37
C ASP A 137 0.29 14.81 -26.41
N THR A 138 -1.05 14.88 -26.41
CA THR A 138 -1.90 13.70 -26.49
C THR A 138 -1.82 13.01 -27.86
N GLN A 139 -1.44 13.71 -28.93
CA GLN A 139 -1.29 13.11 -30.26
C GLN A 139 -0.02 12.25 -30.35
N ALA A 140 1.10 12.71 -29.79
CA ALA A 140 2.29 11.89 -29.65
C ALA A 140 2.00 10.66 -28.78
N LEU A 141 1.28 10.83 -27.66
CA LEU A 141 0.85 9.70 -26.84
C LEU A 141 0.05 8.68 -27.67
N ALA A 142 -0.98 9.11 -28.40
CA ALA A 142 -1.80 8.22 -29.22
C ALA A 142 -0.94 7.42 -30.24
N ARG A 143 0.00 8.08 -30.91
CA ARG A 143 0.93 7.42 -31.85
C ARG A 143 1.80 6.37 -31.16
N VAL A 144 2.33 6.68 -29.97
CA VAL A 144 3.12 5.72 -29.18
C VAL A 144 2.26 4.53 -28.77
N LEU A 145 1.04 4.74 -28.29
CA LEU A 145 0.13 3.67 -27.87
C LEU A 145 -0.27 2.77 -29.03
N LEU A 146 -0.49 3.32 -30.23
CA LEU A 146 -0.76 2.54 -31.44
C LEU A 146 0.45 1.72 -31.87
N ALA A 147 1.65 2.30 -31.82
CA ALA A 147 2.89 1.61 -32.18
C ALA A 147 3.23 0.44 -31.22
N GLN A 148 2.62 0.40 -30.03
CA GLN A 148 2.78 -0.75 -29.14
C GLN A 148 2.06 -2.00 -29.63
N ASP A 149 1.08 -1.90 -30.52
CA ASP A 149 0.24 -3.02 -30.98
C ASP A 149 -0.29 -3.90 -29.82
N ALA A 150 -0.75 -3.25 -28.76
CA ALA A 150 -1.27 -3.93 -27.58
C ALA A 150 -2.73 -4.35 -27.80
N ASP A 151 -3.13 -5.42 -27.12
CA ASP A 151 -4.53 -5.85 -27.04
C ASP A 151 -5.30 -5.05 -25.99
N ILE A 152 -4.61 -4.73 -24.88
CA ILE A 152 -5.14 -4.02 -23.72
C ILE A 152 -4.11 -2.99 -23.26
N ILE A 153 -4.55 -1.75 -23.06
CA ILE A 153 -3.72 -0.67 -22.54
C ILE A 153 -4.35 -0.08 -21.27
N GLY A 154 -3.60 -0.12 -20.17
CA GLY A 154 -3.91 0.63 -18.95
C GLY A 154 -3.18 1.98 -18.94
N LEU A 155 -3.91 3.06 -18.74
CA LEU A 155 -3.40 4.44 -18.73
C LEU A 155 -3.53 5.05 -17.33
N GLN A 156 -2.51 5.81 -16.92
CA GLN A 156 -2.52 6.60 -15.68
C GLN A 156 -2.29 8.09 -15.95
N GLU A 157 -2.74 8.89 -14.99
CA GLU A 157 -2.56 10.34 -14.94
C GLU A 157 -3.18 11.13 -16.10
N LEU A 158 -4.29 10.62 -16.66
CA LEU A 158 -5.01 11.33 -17.72
C LEU A 158 -5.72 12.58 -17.20
N THR A 159 -5.61 13.68 -17.91
CA THR A 159 -6.45 14.88 -17.74
C THR A 159 -7.82 14.68 -18.41
N GLY A 160 -8.75 15.61 -18.18
CA GLY A 160 -10.02 15.61 -18.90
C GLY A 160 -9.85 15.75 -20.42
N ASN A 161 -8.93 16.63 -20.84
CA ASN A 161 -8.63 16.86 -22.25
C ASN A 161 -8.02 15.62 -22.92
N ASP A 162 -7.14 14.92 -22.22
CA ASP A 162 -6.51 13.70 -22.75
C ASP A 162 -7.55 12.66 -23.09
N LYS A 163 -8.53 12.47 -22.22
CA LYS A 163 -9.58 11.47 -22.45
C LYS A 163 -10.40 11.79 -23.69
N GLN A 164 -10.83 13.05 -23.82
CA GLN A 164 -11.64 13.45 -24.96
C GLN A 164 -10.87 13.26 -26.27
N ALA A 165 -9.59 13.63 -26.28
CA ALA A 165 -8.72 13.42 -27.42
C ALA A 165 -8.46 11.94 -27.70
N LEU A 166 -8.08 11.15 -26.69
CA LEU A 166 -7.80 9.71 -26.83
C LEU A 166 -9.05 8.90 -27.21
N ASP A 167 -10.23 9.27 -26.70
CA ASP A 167 -11.49 8.61 -27.06
C ASP A 167 -11.76 8.71 -28.56
N THR A 168 -11.39 9.84 -29.17
CA THR A 168 -11.50 10.06 -30.62
C THR A 168 -10.36 9.40 -31.38
N LEU A 169 -9.11 9.67 -30.98
CA LEU A 169 -7.90 9.26 -31.70
C LEU A 169 -7.70 7.74 -31.73
N LEU A 170 -8.18 7.03 -30.72
CA LEU A 170 -7.99 5.59 -30.56
C LEU A 170 -9.28 4.80 -30.80
N ALA A 171 -10.36 5.45 -31.23
CA ALA A 171 -11.69 4.85 -31.35
C ALA A 171 -11.71 3.61 -32.24
N GLU A 172 -11.04 3.71 -33.38
CA GLU A 172 -10.97 2.68 -34.42
C GLU A 172 -10.17 1.45 -33.97
N HIS A 173 -9.05 1.67 -33.28
CA HIS A 173 -8.12 0.60 -32.91
C HIS A 173 -8.46 -0.06 -31.57
N TYR A 174 -9.11 0.68 -30.66
CA TYR A 174 -9.51 0.21 -29.35
C TYR A 174 -10.98 0.52 -29.12
N PRO A 175 -11.93 -0.19 -29.75
CA PRO A 175 -13.36 0.13 -29.70
C PRO A 175 -13.96 0.10 -28.30
N TYR A 176 -13.35 -0.61 -27.35
CA TYR A 176 -13.83 -0.73 -25.98
C TYR A 176 -12.93 0.06 -25.03
N ARG A 177 -13.49 1.11 -24.44
CA ARG A 177 -12.74 2.06 -23.63
C ARG A 177 -13.49 2.37 -22.33
N ALA A 178 -12.76 2.41 -21.24
CA ALA A 178 -13.24 2.88 -19.94
C ALA A 178 -12.29 3.99 -19.48
N LEU A 179 -12.67 5.24 -19.76
CA LEU A 179 -11.92 6.43 -19.38
C LEU A 179 -12.61 7.07 -18.18
N ASP A 180 -12.09 6.84 -16.97
CA ASP A 180 -12.77 7.18 -15.73
C ASP A 180 -12.63 8.67 -15.41
N ASN A 181 -13.72 9.36 -15.15
CA ASN A 181 -13.70 10.77 -14.73
C ASN A 181 -13.44 10.94 -13.24
N ASP A 182 -12.28 10.47 -12.78
CA ASP A 182 -11.97 10.47 -11.36
C ASP A 182 -10.98 11.58 -10.99
N GLY A 183 -11.54 12.72 -10.55
CA GLY A 183 -10.90 13.69 -9.66
C GLY A 183 -9.80 14.60 -10.22
N PRO A 184 -9.40 15.65 -9.47
CA PRO A 184 -8.47 16.70 -9.90
C PRO A 184 -6.99 16.25 -10.07
N LEU A 185 -6.67 14.97 -9.90
CA LEU A 185 -5.29 14.46 -9.70
C LEU A 185 -4.91 13.43 -10.77
N GLY A 186 -5.37 13.64 -11.99
CA GLY A 186 -5.24 12.67 -13.07
C GLY A 186 -6.20 11.52 -12.90
N SER A 187 -6.36 10.72 -13.94
CA SER A 187 -7.38 9.68 -13.98
C SER A 187 -6.90 8.43 -14.69
N LEU A 188 -7.59 7.32 -14.42
CA LEU A 188 -7.28 6.03 -15.00
C LEU A 188 -8.03 5.87 -16.32
N GLY A 189 -7.40 5.18 -17.26
CA GLY A 189 -8.03 4.75 -18.50
C GLY A 189 -7.74 3.29 -18.78
N LEU A 190 -8.69 2.60 -19.38
CA LEU A 190 -8.50 1.28 -19.95
C LEU A 190 -8.94 1.32 -21.41
N LEU A 191 -8.09 0.88 -22.31
CA LEU A 191 -8.36 0.70 -23.74
C LEU A 191 -8.25 -0.78 -24.07
N SER A 192 -9.16 -1.30 -24.88
CA SER A 192 -9.24 -2.73 -25.19
C SER A 192 -9.76 -2.95 -26.61
N ARG A 193 -9.19 -3.95 -27.29
CA ARG A 193 -9.73 -4.52 -28.53
C ARG A 193 -10.94 -5.43 -28.27
N PHE A 194 -11.14 -5.86 -27.02
CA PHE A 194 -12.17 -6.80 -26.61
C PHE A 194 -13.26 -6.17 -25.74
N PRO A 195 -14.53 -6.65 -25.82
CA PRO A 195 -15.64 -6.11 -25.05
C PRO A 195 -15.38 -6.04 -23.54
N ILE A 196 -15.57 -4.87 -22.95
CA ILE A 196 -15.61 -4.68 -21.50
C ILE A 196 -17.03 -4.99 -21.02
N VAL A 197 -17.20 -6.14 -20.38
CA VAL A 197 -18.52 -6.66 -19.94
C VAL A 197 -18.92 -6.17 -18.55
N ARG A 198 -17.95 -5.77 -17.73
CA ARG A 198 -18.25 -5.22 -16.41
C ARG A 198 -17.19 -4.22 -16.00
N LYS A 199 -17.61 -3.10 -15.45
CA LYS A 199 -16.74 -2.14 -14.79
C LYS A 199 -17.12 -2.10 -13.32
N HIS A 200 -16.21 -2.51 -12.45
CA HIS A 200 -16.36 -2.27 -11.02
C HIS A 200 -15.70 -0.94 -10.70
N GLY A 201 -16.51 0.11 -10.61
CA GLY A 201 -16.08 1.34 -9.96
C GLY A 201 -15.94 1.04 -8.47
N CYS A 202 -14.73 1.10 -7.94
CA CYS A 202 -14.57 1.06 -6.49
C CYS A 202 -15.03 2.41 -5.92
N LEU A 203 -16.12 2.38 -5.14
CA LEU A 203 -16.55 3.51 -4.32
C LEU A 203 -15.38 3.94 -3.41
N GLY A 204 -14.77 5.09 -3.74
CA GLY A 204 -13.69 5.70 -2.95
C GLY A 204 -12.45 6.04 -3.80
N SER A 205 -11.94 7.26 -3.64
CA SER A 205 -10.96 7.94 -4.51
C SER A 205 -9.58 7.28 -4.70
N VAL A 206 -9.30 6.12 -4.09
CA VAL A 206 -7.93 5.52 -4.06
C VAL A 206 -7.94 3.99 -4.15
N ARG A 207 -8.94 3.35 -4.78
CA ARG A 207 -8.92 1.90 -5.00
C ARG A 207 -8.89 1.55 -6.48
N PRO A 208 -8.23 0.43 -6.86
CA PRO A 208 -8.10 0.02 -8.25
C PRO A 208 -9.42 -0.01 -9.00
N THR A 209 -9.46 0.55 -10.21
CA THR A 209 -10.54 0.24 -11.14
C THR A 209 -10.31 -1.18 -11.64
N SER A 210 -11.30 -2.06 -11.42
CA SER A 210 -11.27 -3.40 -12.02
C SER A 210 -12.34 -3.49 -13.10
N CYS A 211 -11.94 -3.97 -14.27
CA CYS A 211 -12.80 -4.18 -15.42
C CYS A 211 -12.75 -5.65 -15.79
N SER A 212 -13.91 -6.27 -15.99
CA SER A 212 -14.01 -7.59 -16.60
C SER A 212 -14.30 -7.45 -18.09
N MET A 213 -13.62 -8.26 -18.90
CA MET A 213 -13.70 -8.31 -20.36
C MET A 213 -14.14 -9.70 -20.80
N SER A 214 -14.73 -9.81 -22.00
CA SER A 214 -15.10 -11.09 -22.60
C SER A 214 -14.24 -11.37 -23.82
N MET A 215 -13.62 -12.56 -23.87
CA MET A 215 -12.95 -13.12 -25.05
C MET A 215 -13.39 -14.56 -25.24
N ASP A 216 -13.85 -14.92 -26.43
CA ASP A 216 -14.22 -16.31 -26.79
C ASP A 216 -15.11 -17.00 -25.74
N ASN A 217 -16.10 -16.27 -25.21
CA ASN A 217 -17.02 -16.72 -24.16
C ASN A 217 -16.39 -16.98 -22.78
N GLN A 218 -15.17 -16.47 -22.54
CA GLN A 218 -14.49 -16.48 -21.25
C GLN A 218 -14.41 -15.07 -20.66
N SER A 219 -14.65 -14.96 -19.34
CA SER A 219 -14.52 -13.71 -18.60
C SER A 219 -13.09 -13.50 -18.11
N MET A 220 -12.41 -12.46 -18.60
CA MET A 220 -11.15 -11.97 -18.05
C MET A 220 -11.40 -10.82 -17.10
N SER A 221 -10.57 -10.64 -16.08
CA SER A 221 -10.57 -9.42 -15.27
C SER A 221 -9.21 -8.75 -15.37
N SER A 222 -9.20 -7.46 -15.72
CA SER A 222 -8.05 -6.57 -15.69
C SER A 222 -8.23 -5.55 -14.58
N ILE A 223 -7.16 -5.31 -13.83
CA ILE A 223 -7.16 -4.32 -12.76
C ILE A 223 -6.17 -3.21 -13.13
N CYS A 224 -6.68 -1.99 -13.33
CA CYS A 224 -5.87 -0.78 -13.42
C CYS A 224 -5.78 -0.16 -12.04
N THR A 225 -4.66 -0.38 -11.36
CA THR A 225 -4.40 0.22 -10.05
C THR A 225 -3.80 1.62 -10.21
N ARG A 226 -4.40 2.63 -9.56
CA ARG A 226 -3.57 3.69 -8.97
C ARG A 226 -2.84 3.09 -7.78
N GLN A 227 -1.59 3.53 -7.59
CA GLN A 227 -0.70 3.07 -6.53
C GLN A 227 -1.45 2.88 -5.21
N CYS A 228 -1.45 1.65 -4.70
CA CYS A 228 -2.06 1.35 -3.42
C CYS A 228 -1.17 1.98 -2.33
N PRO A 229 -1.67 2.87 -1.44
CA PRO A 229 -0.84 3.53 -0.44
C PRO A 229 -0.26 2.56 0.60
N LYS A 230 -0.70 1.30 0.61
CA LYS A 230 -0.07 0.24 1.40
C LYS A 230 1.10 -0.34 0.60
N LEU A 231 2.18 0.43 0.56
CA LEU A 231 3.57 -0.03 0.41
C LEU A 231 3.72 -1.36 -0.35
N VAL A 232 3.47 -1.32 -1.66
CA VAL A 232 4.01 -2.29 -2.62
C VAL A 232 4.62 -1.45 -3.72
N TRP A 233 5.92 -1.21 -3.61
CA TRP A 233 6.71 -0.36 -4.52
C TRP A 233 7.15 -1.09 -5.79
N THR A 234 6.62 -2.28 -6.08
CA THR A 234 7.26 -3.16 -7.06
C THR A 234 6.39 -3.72 -8.18
N GLU A 235 5.07 -3.55 -8.21
CA GLU A 235 4.28 -4.12 -9.31
C GLU A 235 3.13 -3.21 -9.75
N LEU A 236 3.42 -2.32 -10.72
CA LEU A 236 2.43 -1.78 -11.66
C LEU A 236 2.03 -2.93 -12.60
N VAL A 237 1.20 -3.84 -12.12
CA VAL A 237 0.80 -5.03 -12.87
C VAL A 237 -0.69 -4.94 -13.16
N CYS A 238 -1.03 -4.77 -14.44
CA CYS A 238 -2.32 -5.22 -14.94
C CYS A 238 -2.35 -6.74 -14.77
N TRP A 239 -2.99 -7.21 -13.72
CA TRP A 239 -3.32 -8.62 -13.62
C TRP A 239 -4.47 -8.87 -14.58
N VAL A 240 -4.19 -9.48 -15.73
CA VAL A 240 -5.21 -10.16 -16.52
C VAL A 240 -5.32 -11.57 -15.95
N ALA A 241 -6.29 -11.76 -15.07
CA ALA A 241 -6.65 -13.09 -14.61
C ALA A 241 -7.82 -13.59 -15.48
N LEU A 242 -7.62 -14.75 -16.14
CA LEU A 242 -8.73 -15.58 -16.58
C LEU A 242 -9.38 -16.15 -15.32
N CYS A 243 -10.40 -15.47 -14.80
CA CYS A 243 -11.22 -16.07 -13.76
C CYS A 243 -12.13 -17.10 -14.46
N PRO A 244 -12.10 -18.38 -14.06
CA PRO A 244 -13.17 -19.28 -14.46
C PRO A 244 -14.49 -18.62 -14.02
N ALA A 245 -15.46 -18.58 -14.94
CA ALA A 245 -16.76 -17.99 -14.66
C ALA A 245 -17.27 -18.56 -13.32
N PRO A 246 -17.77 -17.72 -12.39
CA PRO A 246 -18.41 -18.24 -11.19
C PRO A 246 -19.51 -19.21 -11.64
N PRO A 247 -19.66 -20.38 -10.97
CA PRO A 247 -20.73 -21.31 -11.30
C PRO A 247 -22.04 -20.52 -11.28
N THR A 248 -22.75 -20.55 -12.39
CA THR A 248 -24.08 -19.97 -12.55
C THR A 248 -25.02 -20.63 -11.54
N THR A 249 -25.07 -20.09 -10.33
CA THR A 249 -26.20 -20.33 -9.43
C THR A 249 -27.25 -19.29 -9.77
N GLN A 250 -27.92 -19.49 -10.89
CA GLN A 250 -29.23 -18.93 -11.14
C GLN A 250 -30.17 -20.13 -11.21
N PRO A 251 -31.07 -20.34 -10.24
CA PRO A 251 -32.09 -21.36 -10.40
C PRO A 251 -33.04 -20.89 -11.50
N ASP A 252 -33.27 -21.79 -12.45
CA ASP A 252 -34.33 -21.71 -13.45
C ASP A 252 -35.65 -21.35 -12.76
N ALA A 253 -36.05 -20.07 -12.84
CA ALA A 253 -37.41 -19.64 -12.57
C ALA A 253 -38.08 -19.34 -13.91
N MET A 254 -38.42 -20.44 -14.58
CA MET A 254 -39.42 -20.49 -15.63
C MET A 254 -40.75 -19.97 -15.06
N HIS A 255 -41.13 -18.72 -15.35
CA HIS A 255 -42.51 -18.25 -15.18
C HIS A 255 -43.00 -17.52 -16.43
N SER A 256 -43.62 -18.34 -17.28
CA SER A 256 -44.79 -18.05 -18.12
C SER A 256 -45.39 -16.63 -18.03
N LEU A 257 -45.42 -15.98 -19.20
CA LEU A 257 -46.40 -14.96 -19.56
C LEU A 257 -47.84 -15.45 -19.34
N PRO A 258 -48.78 -14.53 -19.09
CA PRO A 258 -50.04 -14.61 -19.84
C PRO A 258 -50.45 -13.26 -20.46
N ARG A 259 -50.72 -13.36 -21.77
CA ARG A 259 -51.61 -12.60 -22.67
C ARG A 259 -51.83 -11.11 -22.45
#